data_AF-A0AAV0W8C8-F1
#
_entry.id   AF-A0AAV0W8C8-F1
#
_cell.length_a   1.000
_cell.length_b   1.000
_cell.length_c   1.000
_cell.angle_alpha   90.00
_cell.angle_beta   90.00
_cell.angle_gamma   90.00
#
_symmetry.space_group_name_H-M   'P 1'
#
loop_
_entity.id
_entity.type
_entity.pdbx_description
1 polymer ?
#
loop_
_entity_poly.entity_id
_entity_poly.type
_entity_poly.pdbx_seq_one_letter_code
_entity_poly.pdbx_strand_id
1 'polypeptide(L)'
;MGNTESNVASGVKKQVDTSSLQIYNLVDLKGCGLLVDLMKKAVQTKNFTELDNAIKTQVEPMLYNKGEGRMIPIAKLVLLRNRDRSRARWVS
;
A
#
# COMPACT_ATOMS: atom_id res chain seq x y z
N MET A 1 -8.86 26.44 26.56
CA MET A 1 -8.39 25.77 25.33
C MET A 1 -7.50 24.61 25.73
N GLY A 2 -7.65 23.45 25.08
CA GLY A 2 -6.58 22.45 24.95
C GLY A 2 -6.69 21.19 25.82
N ASN A 3 -7.46 20.20 25.38
CA ASN A 3 -6.99 18.82 25.15
C ASN A 3 -8.18 17.92 24.78
N THR A 4 -8.58 17.98 23.51
CA THR A 4 -9.30 16.87 22.88
C THR A 4 -8.24 15.96 22.30
N GLU A 5 -7.81 14.98 23.08
CA GLU A 5 -7.07 13.83 22.55
C GLU A 5 -7.98 13.18 21.49
N SER A 6 -7.70 13.50 20.24
CA SER A 6 -8.46 12.99 19.11
C SER A 6 -8.26 11.47 19.09
N ASN A 7 -9.35 10.75 19.36
CA ASN A 7 -9.47 9.31 19.17
C ASN A 7 -9.47 9.01 17.67
N VAL A 8 -8.35 9.34 17.01
CA VAL A 8 -8.09 8.96 15.63
C VAL A 8 -8.00 7.45 15.63
N ALA A 9 -8.96 6.80 14.98
CA ALA A 9 -9.07 5.36 14.89
C ALA A 9 -7.70 4.76 14.60
N SER A 10 -7.33 3.72 15.34
CA SER A 10 -6.01 3.07 15.24
C SER A 10 -5.64 2.67 13.80
N GLY A 11 -6.63 2.45 12.93
CA GLY A 11 -6.44 2.26 11.49
C GLY A 11 -5.76 3.44 10.78
N VAL A 12 -6.11 4.68 11.12
CA VAL A 12 -5.50 5.89 10.53
C VAL A 12 -4.09 6.11 11.07
N LYS A 13 -3.83 5.84 12.36
CA LYS A 13 -2.46 5.91 12.92
C LYS A 13 -1.51 4.91 12.23
N LYS A 14 -2.00 3.70 11.90
CA LYS A 14 -1.27 2.70 11.12
C LYS A 14 -1.05 3.10 9.65
N GLN A 15 -1.82 4.04 9.10
CA GLN A 15 -1.62 4.57 7.75
C GLN A 15 -0.52 5.64 7.71
N VAL A 16 -0.19 6.29 8.83
CA VAL A 16 0.79 7.39 8.89
C VAL A 16 2.23 6.90 9.08
N ASP A 17 2.47 5.73 9.71
CA ASP A 17 3.81 5.12 9.80
C ASP A 17 4.42 4.71 8.44
N THR A 18 3.67 4.91 7.36
CA THR A 18 4.02 4.65 5.96
C THR A 18 5.00 5.66 5.37
N SER A 19 5.45 6.69 6.11
CA SER A 19 6.38 7.72 5.63
C SER A 19 7.76 7.21 5.19
N SER A 20 8.05 5.91 5.39
CA SER A 20 9.28 5.25 4.96
C SER A 20 9.06 4.10 3.96
N LEU A 21 7.88 4.00 3.35
CA LEU A 21 7.70 3.03 2.28
C LEU A 21 8.45 3.49 1.03
N GLN A 22 9.44 2.69 0.61
CA GLN A 22 10.22 2.85 -0.61
C GLN A 22 9.37 3.06 -1.89
N ILE A 23 8.07 2.76 -1.81
CA ILE A 23 7.11 2.87 -2.90
C ILE A 23 6.86 4.34 -3.29
N TYR A 24 6.98 5.27 -2.34
CA TYR A 24 6.83 6.70 -2.60
C TYR A 24 8.06 7.28 -3.33
N ASN A 25 9.20 6.59 -3.33
CA ASN A 25 10.37 6.97 -4.14
C ASN A 25 10.21 6.53 -5.60
N LEU A 26 9.36 5.54 -5.88
CA LEU A 26 9.09 5.04 -7.23
C LEU A 26 8.22 6.01 -8.02
N VAL A 27 7.16 6.53 -7.39
CA VAL A 27 6.26 7.54 -7.93
C VAL A 27 5.85 8.50 -6.82
N ASP A 28 6.14 9.78 -7.03
CA ASP A 28 5.75 10.88 -6.15
C ASP A 28 4.49 11.58 -6.68
N LEU A 29 3.71 12.17 -5.78
CA LEU A 29 2.49 12.94 -6.06
C LEU A 29 2.72 14.14 -6.97
N LYS A 30 3.96 14.64 -7.04
CA LYS A 30 4.35 15.75 -7.92
C LYS A 30 4.71 15.31 -9.34
N GLY A 31 4.56 14.03 -9.69
CA GLY A 31 4.94 13.50 -11.00
C GLY A 31 6.45 13.34 -11.16
N CYS A 32 7.17 13.20 -10.05
CA CYS A 32 8.57 12.83 -9.98
C CYS A 32 8.70 11.34 -9.59
N GLY A 33 9.88 10.76 -9.75
CA GLY A 33 10.15 9.38 -9.35
C GLY A 33 10.81 8.56 -10.44
N LEU A 34 11.50 7.50 -10.02
CA LEU A 34 12.34 6.66 -10.88
C LEU A 34 11.58 6.14 -12.12
N LEU A 35 10.34 5.66 -11.93
CA LEU A 35 9.54 5.13 -13.04
C LEU A 35 9.07 6.22 -14.00
N VAL A 36 8.80 7.42 -13.50
CA VAL A 36 8.34 8.53 -14.35
C VAL A 36 9.46 8.98 -15.28
N ASP A 37 10.69 9.03 -14.79
CA ASP A 37 11.86 9.41 -15.60
C ASP A 37 12.21 8.33 -16.63
N LEU A 38 12.13 7.05 -16.25
CA LEU A 38 12.29 5.93 -17.19
C LEU A 38 11.18 5.92 -18.25
N MET A 39 9.94 6.24 -17.88
CA MET A 39 8.82 6.33 -18.82
C MET A 39 9.01 7.48 -19.81
N LYS A 40 9.46 8.66 -19.36
CA LYS A 40 9.78 9.79 -20.26
C LYS A 40 10.84 9.40 -21.30
N LYS A 41 11.91 8.72 -20.87
CA LYS A 41 12.96 8.20 -21.77
C LYS A 41 12.42 7.14 -22.74
N ALA A 42 11.60 6.22 -22.25
CA ALA A 42 11.01 5.15 -23.05
C ALA A 42 10.07 5.69 -24.14
N VAL A 43 9.28 6.72 -23.82
CA VAL A 43 8.40 7.39 -24.80
C VAL A 43 9.20 8.09 -25.90
N GLN A 44 10.32 8.73 -25.56
CA GLN A 44 11.19 9.41 -26.53
C GLN A 44 11.94 8.41 -27.44
N THR A 45 12.45 7.33 -26.87
CA THR A 45 13.25 6.32 -27.59
C THR A 45 12.40 5.21 -28.22
N LYS A 46 11.10 5.18 -27.92
CA LYS A 46 10.16 4.07 -28.22
C LYS A 46 10.60 2.70 -27.71
N ASN A 47 11.56 2.65 -26.79
CA ASN A 47 12.03 1.40 -26.21
C ASN A 47 11.59 1.30 -24.75
N PHE A 48 10.77 0.29 -24.45
CA PHE A 48 10.21 0.06 -23.12
C PHE A 48 10.90 -1.06 -22.34
N THR A 49 11.92 -1.72 -22.90
CA THR A 49 12.57 -2.86 -22.24
C THR A 49 13.23 -2.49 -20.92
N GLU A 50 13.83 -1.30 -20.85
CA GLU A 50 14.47 -0.81 -19.62
C GLU A 50 13.44 -0.52 -18.53
N LEU A 51 12.30 0.06 -18.91
CA LEU A 51 11.19 0.33 -18.00
C LEU A 51 10.57 -0.96 -17.46
N ASP A 52 10.33 -1.97 -18.32
CA ASP A 52 9.77 -3.26 -17.90
C ASP A 52 10.71 -4.00 -16.93
N ASN A 53 12.02 -3.95 -17.18
CA ASN A 53 13.01 -4.54 -16.28
C ASN A 53 13.04 -3.82 -14.94
N ALA A 54 12.97 -2.49 -14.95
CA ALA A 54 12.90 -1.69 -13.72
C ALA A 54 11.62 -1.99 -12.93
N ILE A 55 10.47 -2.16 -13.59
CA ILE A 55 9.21 -2.55 -12.94
C ILE A 55 9.36 -3.90 -12.26
N LYS A 56 9.84 -4.93 -12.96
CA LYS A 56 9.99 -6.28 -12.38
C LYS A 56 10.93 -6.26 -11.19
N THR A 57 12.09 -5.63 -11.31
CA THR A 57 13.10 -5.63 -10.24
C THR A 57 12.70 -4.81 -9.01
N GLN A 58 12.08 -3.64 -9.21
CA GLN A 58 11.77 -2.72 -8.12
C GLN A 58 10.40 -3.00 -7.48
N VAL A 59 9.42 -3.49 -8.25
CA VAL A 59 8.04 -3.73 -7.76
C VAL A 59 7.86 -5.14 -7.20
N GLU A 60 8.52 -6.17 -7.75
CA GLU A 60 8.44 -7.55 -7.24
C GLU A 60 8.73 -7.70 -5.73
N PRO A 61 9.77 -7.05 -5.15
CA PRO A 61 10.03 -7.14 -3.70
C PRO A 61 8.97 -6.41 -2.85
N MET A 62 8.20 -5.50 -3.43
CA MET A 62 7.13 -4.78 -2.74
C MET A 62 5.82 -5.57 -2.72
N LEU A 63 5.69 -6.57 -3.59
CA LEU A 63 4.51 -7.40 -3.70
C LEU A 63 4.53 -8.52 -2.65
N TYR A 64 3.39 -8.75 -2.02
CA TYR A 64 3.24 -9.88 -1.10
C TYR A 64 3.25 -11.19 -1.89
N ASN A 65 4.21 -12.08 -1.58
CA ASN A 65 4.41 -13.35 -2.30
C ASN A 65 4.51 -13.16 -3.83
N LYS A 66 5.33 -12.20 -4.29
CA LYS A 66 5.49 -11.87 -5.72
C LYS A 66 4.17 -11.52 -6.44
N GLY A 67 3.14 -11.15 -5.69
CA GLY A 67 1.81 -10.81 -6.22
C GLY A 67 0.78 -11.93 -6.09
N GLU A 68 1.17 -13.13 -5.69
CA GLU A 68 0.24 -14.24 -5.43
C GLU A 68 -0.57 -14.04 -4.13
N GLY A 69 -0.18 -13.07 -3.31
CA GLY A 69 -0.87 -12.76 -2.06
C GLY A 69 -0.61 -13.79 -0.96
N ARG A 70 -1.27 -13.61 0.19
CA ARG A 70 -1.12 -14.50 1.34
C ARG A 70 -2.17 -15.59 1.31
N MET A 71 -1.75 -16.84 1.39
CA MET A 71 -2.66 -17.94 1.68
C MET A 71 -3.14 -17.82 3.13
N ILE A 72 -4.38 -17.35 3.32
CA ILE A 72 -5.03 -17.18 4.61
C ILE A 72 -6.25 -18.09 4.68
N PRO A 73 -6.36 -18.96 5.70
CA PRO A 73 -7.56 -19.74 5.92
C PRO A 73 -8.79 -18.84 6.12
N ILE A 74 -9.91 -19.20 5.49
CA ILE A 74 -11.17 -18.43 5.55
C ILE A 74 -11.59 -18.15 6.99
N ALA A 75 -11.42 -19.12 7.90
CA ALA A 75 -11.72 -18.95 9.33
C ALA A 75 -11.00 -17.75 9.97
N LYS A 76 -9.75 -17.49 9.58
CA LYS A 76 -8.96 -16.36 10.09
C LYS A 76 -9.47 -15.02 9.56
N LEU A 77 -9.93 -14.97 8.31
CA LEU A 77 -10.57 -13.78 7.74
C LEU A 77 -11.89 -13.45 8.46
N VAL A 78 -12.70 -14.47 8.76
CA VAL A 78 -13.96 -14.31 9.52
C VAL A 78 -13.69 -13.76 10.91
N LEU A 79 -12.68 -14.28 11.62
CA LEU A 79 -12.29 -13.77 12.94
C LEU A 79 -11.76 -12.34 12.90
N LEU A 80 -10.92 -11.99 11.91
CA LEU A 80 -10.43 -10.62 11.72
C LEU A 80 -11.59 -9.65 11.46
N ARG A 81 -12.52 -9.99 10.58
CA ARG A 81 -13.72 -9.18 10.29
C ARG A 81 -14.60 -9.00 11.53
N ASN A 82 -14.77 -10.06 12.31
CA ASN A 82 -15.60 -10.04 13.51
C ASN A 82 -14.95 -9.28 14.68
N ARG A 83 -13.63 -9.08 14.66
CA ARG A 83 -12.90 -8.28 15.66
C ARG A 83 -13.26 -6.79 15.56
N ASP A 84 -13.36 -6.26 14.35
CA ASP A 84 -13.58 -4.83 14.11
C ASP A 84 -15.07 -4.45 14.05
N ARG A 85 -15.98 -5.44 13.95
CA ARG A 85 -17.41 -5.19 14.13
C ARG A 85 -17.74 -5.12 15.62
N SER A 86 -18.28 -3.99 16.06
CA SER A 86 -18.95 -3.91 17.35
C SER A 86 -20.04 -4.99 17.41
N ARG A 87 -20.01 -5.85 18.44
CA ARG A 87 -21.15 -6.72 18.74
C ARG A 87 -22.30 -5.80 19.14
N ALA A 88 -23.13 -5.42 18.18
CA ALA A 88 -24.47 -4.98 18.52
C ALA A 88 -25.11 -6.16 19.28
N ARG A 89 -25.20 -6.02 20.60
CA ARG A 89 -26.05 -6.90 21.41
C ARG A 89 -27.44 -6.71 20.81
N TRP A 90 -27.95 -7.75 20.17
CA TRP A 90 -29.39 -7.86 19.93
C TRP A 90 -29.99 -7.92 21.33
N VAL A 91 -30.50 -6.78 21.79
CA VAL A 91 -31.28 -6.68 23.01
C VAL A 91 -32.59 -7.39 22.69
N SER A 92 -32.73 -8.59 23.26
CA SER A 92 -34.02 -9.27 23.37
C SER A 92 -34.84 -8.65 24.49
#